data_AF-A0A9W4STN2-F1
#
_entry.id   AF-A0A9W4STN2-F1
#
_cell.length_a   1.000
_cell.length_b   1.000
_cell.length_c   1.000
_cell.angle_alpha   90.00
_cell.angle_beta   90.00
_cell.angle_gamma   90.00
#
_symmetry.space_group_name_H-M   'P 1'
#
loop_
_entity.id
_entity.type
_entity.pdbx_description
1 polymer ?
#
loop_
_entity_poly.entity_id
_entity_poly.type
_entity_poly.pdbx_seq_one_letter_code
_entity_poly.pdbx_strand_id
1 'polypeptide(L)'
;YFQSSKNNGIYGILPFVAPEVLKGQPYTLASDIYSFSIIMWEFISGVSPFDNEAHDFQLSLDIYKGKRPEIIKNIPQCYLVDLKK
;
A
#
# COMPACT_ATOMS: atom_id res chain seq x y z
N TYR A 1 19.88 -31.68 9.65
CA TYR A 1 18.56 -31.22 9.17
C TYR A 1 18.24 -29.88 9.82
N PHE A 2 18.68 -28.78 9.21
CA PHE A 2 18.25 -27.45 9.64
C PHE A 2 17.01 -27.09 8.84
N GLN A 3 15.86 -27.12 9.49
CA GLN A 3 14.63 -26.55 8.95
C GLN A 3 14.82 -25.03 9.05
N SER A 4 15.15 -24.37 7.93
CA SER A 4 15.08 -22.91 7.92
C SER A 4 13.60 -22.57 8.13
N SER A 5 13.29 -21.93 9.26
CA SER A 5 12.02 -21.25 9.39
C SER A 5 11.98 -20.23 8.25
N LYS A 6 11.21 -20.52 7.20
CA LYS A 6 10.90 -19.52 6.18
C LYS A 6 10.20 -18.40 6.94
N ASN A 7 10.94 -17.35 7.27
CA ASN A 7 10.37 -16.09 7.71
C ASN A 7 9.64 -15.54 6.48
N ASN A 8 8.37 -15.94 6.30
CA ASN A 8 7.42 -15.36 5.37
C ASN A 8 7.04 -13.95 5.84
N GLY A 9 8.04 -13.14 6.20
CA GLY A 9 7.86 -11.73 6.48
C GLY A 9 7.37 -11.04 5.21
N ILE A 10 6.51 -10.05 5.37
CA ILE A 10 6.15 -9.15 4.30
C ILE A 10 7.30 -8.14 4.19
N TYR A 11 7.90 -8.06 3.00
CA TYR A 11 8.99 -7.13 2.71
C TYR A 11 8.50 -6.07 1.72
N GLY A 12 8.81 -4.79 1.98
CA GLY A 12 8.40 -3.67 1.15
C GLY A 12 8.41 -2.35 1.91
N ILE A 13 8.14 -1.26 1.20
CA ILE A 13 7.91 0.06 1.80
C ILE A 13 6.42 0.17 2.10
N LEU A 14 6.07 0.35 3.38
CA LEU A 14 4.74 0.09 3.90
C LEU A 14 3.57 0.72 3.11
N PRO A 15 3.61 1.99 2.69
CA PRO A 15 2.51 2.59 1.93
C PRO A 15 2.20 1.90 0.59
N PHE A 16 3.21 1.28 -0.01
CA PHE A 16 3.12 0.60 -1.30
C PHE A 16 2.72 -0.87 -1.17
N VAL A 17 2.65 -1.42 0.04
CA VAL A 17 2.25 -2.81 0.27
C VAL A 17 0.73 -2.91 0.26
N ALA A 18 0.20 -3.72 -0.65
CA ALA A 18 -1.24 -3.91 -0.79
C ALA A 18 -1.86 -4.57 0.46
N PRO A 19 -3.11 -4.22 0.83
CA PRO A 19 -3.74 -4.70 2.05
C PRO A 19 -3.96 -6.22 2.08
N GLU A 20 -4.16 -6.87 0.93
CA GLU A 20 -4.21 -8.33 0.82
C GLU A 20 -2.85 -8.99 1.12
N VAL A 21 -1.75 -8.35 0.74
CA VAL A 21 -0.40 -8.81 1.08
C VAL A 21 -0.16 -8.66 2.58
N LEU A 22 -0.61 -7.56 3.19
CA LEU A 22 -0.59 -7.38 4.64
C LEU A 22 -1.45 -8.40 5.40
N LYS A 23 -2.51 -8.92 4.76
CA LYS A 23 -3.36 -10.01 5.28
C LYS A 23 -2.71 -11.40 5.16
N GLY A 24 -1.50 -11.49 4.58
CA GLY A 24 -0.86 -12.76 4.28
C GLY A 24 -1.54 -13.53 3.14
N GLN A 25 -2.39 -12.86 2.34
CA GLN A 25 -2.97 -13.45 1.15
C GLN A 25 -1.92 -13.47 0.02
N PRO A 26 -2.11 -14.33 -1.00
CA PRO A 26 -1.20 -14.36 -2.14
C PRO A 26 -1.12 -12.99 -2.83
N TYR A 27 0.09 -12.63 -3.25
CA TYR A 27 0.30 -11.50 -4.14
C TYR A 27 -0.44 -11.73 -5.45
N THR A 28 -1.09 -10.70 -5.98
CA THR A 28 -1.85 -10.78 -7.24
C THR A 28 -1.61 -9.56 -8.12
N LEU A 29 -2.18 -9.58 -9.33
CA LEU A 29 -2.22 -8.40 -10.19
C LEU A 29 -2.89 -7.19 -9.50
N ALA A 30 -3.84 -7.41 -8.59
CA ALA A 30 -4.44 -6.33 -7.81
C ALA A 30 -3.41 -5.65 -6.88
N SER A 31 -2.42 -6.41 -6.39
CA SER A 31 -1.34 -5.90 -5.56
C SER A 31 -0.38 -5.00 -6.35
N ASP A 32 -0.09 -5.36 -7.61
CA ASP A 32 0.66 -4.49 -8.53
C ASP A 32 -0.09 -3.20 -8.82
N ILE A 33 -1.40 -3.31 -9.11
CA ILE A 33 -2.26 -2.15 -9.39
C ILE A 33 -2.33 -1.20 -8.19
N TYR A 34 -2.44 -1.74 -6.97
CA TYR A 34 -2.40 -0.96 -5.74
C TYR A 34 -1.09 -0.17 -5.64
N SER A 35 0.05 -0.85 -5.76
CA SER A 35 1.38 -0.25 -5.63
C SER A 35 1.59 0.86 -6.68
N PHE A 36 1.19 0.61 -7.92
CA PHE A 36 1.23 1.58 -9.00
C PHE A 36 0.34 2.80 -8.74
N SER A 37 -0.83 2.59 -8.14
CA SER A 37 -1.75 3.68 -7.77
C SER A 37 -1.14 4.60 -6.71
N ILE A 38 -0.39 4.05 -5.74
CA ILE A 38 0.33 4.83 -4.73
C ILE A 38 1.50 5.62 -5.35
N ILE A 39 2.23 5.04 -6.31
CA ILE A 39 3.28 5.75 -7.07
C ILE A 39 2.68 6.92 -7.87
N MET A 40 1.56 6.68 -8.56
CA MET A 40 0.88 7.74 -9.31
C MET A 40 0.37 8.85 -8.39
N TRP A 41 -0.14 8.48 -7.22
CA TRP A 41 -0.53 9.44 -6.20
C TRP A 41 0.66 10.30 -5.75
N GLU A 42 1.80 9.70 -5.44
CA GLU A 42 3.03 10.40 -5.05
C GLU A 42 3.55 11.33 -6.16
N PHE A 43 3.48 10.87 -7.42
CA PHE A 43 3.88 11.68 -8.57
C PHE A 43 2.99 12.91 -8.79
N ILE A 44 1.66 12.76 -8.60
CA ILE A 44 0.70 13.85 -8.76
C ILE A 44 0.76 14.81 -7.57
N SER A 45 0.95 14.29 -6.36
CA SER A 45 0.97 15.07 -5.13
C SER A 45 2.29 15.82 -4.95
N GLY A 46 3.40 15.24 -5.42
CA GLY A 46 4.75 15.66 -5.07
C GLY A 46 5.09 15.41 -3.60
N VAL A 47 4.31 14.58 -2.90
CA VAL A 47 4.36 14.33 -1.46
C VAL A 47 4.44 12.83 -1.22
N SER A 48 5.22 12.42 -0.22
CA SER A 48 5.35 10.99 0.13
C SER A 48 4.03 10.46 0.72
N PRO A 49 3.61 9.23 0.39
CA PRO A 49 2.39 8.65 0.94
C PRO A 49 2.45 8.55 2.46
N PHE A 50 1.45 9.12 3.15
CA PHE A 50 1.37 9.17 4.62
C PHE A 50 2.56 9.90 5.27
N ASP A 51 3.09 10.95 4.63
CA ASP A 51 4.17 11.81 5.12
C ASP A 51 3.98 12.34 6.56
N ASN A 52 2.73 12.46 6.99
CA ASN A 52 2.32 12.94 8.31
C ASN A 52 2.30 11.84 9.40
N GLU A 53 2.59 10.59 9.05
CA GLU A 53 2.40 9.43 9.91
C GLU A 53 3.68 8.61 10.07
N ALA A 54 3.84 7.95 11.21
CA ALA A 54 4.93 7.01 11.41
C ALA A 54 4.71 5.75 10.56
N HIS A 55 5.75 5.30 9.85
CA HIS A 55 5.72 4.07 9.06
C HIS A 55 5.92 2.84 9.95
N ASP A 56 5.02 2.65 10.90
CA ASP A 56 5.08 1.63 11.94
C ASP A 56 3.94 0.60 11.83
N PHE A 57 3.80 -0.22 12.87
CA PHE A 57 2.74 -1.22 12.94
C PHE A 57 1.34 -0.60 12.88
N GLN A 58 1.14 0.62 13.40
CA GLN A 58 -0.16 1.26 13.39
C GLN A 58 -0.58 1.64 11.98
N LEU A 59 0.34 2.23 11.19
CA LEU A 59 0.07 2.50 9.77
C LEU A 59 -0.24 1.20 9.00
N SER A 60 0.46 0.11 9.33
CA SER A 60 0.21 -1.18 8.67
C SER A 60 -1.19 -1.72 8.96
N LEU A 61 -1.66 -1.56 10.20
CA LEU A 61 -3.00 -1.97 10.62
C LEU A 61 -4.07 -1.09 9.97
N ASP A 62 -3.80 0.19 9.81
CA ASP A 62 -4.71 1.11 9.15
C ASP A 62 -4.86 0.80 7.65
N ILE A 63 -3.75 0.55 6.94
CA ILE A 63 -3.78 0.12 5.54
C ILE A 63 -4.50 -1.23 5.40
N TYR A 64 -4.21 -2.17 6.30
CA TYR A 64 -4.90 -3.46 6.40
C TYR A 64 -6.44 -3.29 6.50
N LYS A 65 -6.90 -2.27 7.24
CA LYS A 65 -8.32 -1.91 7.39
C LYS A 65 -8.91 -1.12 6.23
N GLY A 66 -8.09 -0.71 5.25
CA GLY A 66 -8.54 0.01 4.06
C GLY A 66 -8.21 1.51 4.07
N LYS A 67 -7.33 1.99 4.94
CA LYS A 67 -6.84 3.37 4.85
C LYS A 67 -6.13 3.62 3.52
N ARG A 68 -6.26 4.84 3.00
CA ARG A 68 -5.73 5.29 1.70
C ARG A 68 -5.17 6.70 1.85
N PRO A 69 -4.19 7.10 1.02
CA PRO A 69 -3.75 8.49 0.96
C PRO A 69 -4.90 9.43 0.59
N GLU A 70 -4.79 10.69 0.99
CA GLU A 70 -5.85 11.68 0.76
C GLU A 70 -6.15 11.89 -0.72
N ILE A 71 -7.43 12.06 -1.07
CA ILE A 71 -7.80 12.31 -2.46
C ILE A 71 -7.48 13.76 -2.83
N ILE A 72 -6.52 13.92 -3.74
CA ILE A 72 -6.12 15.24 -4.26
C ILE A 72 -7.04 15.61 -5.43
N LYS A 73 -7.49 16.87 -5.45
CA LYS A 73 -8.49 17.40 -6.41
C LYS A 73 -8.10 17.25 -7.89
N ASN A 74 -6.82 17.07 -8.18
CA ASN A 74 -6.27 16.98 -9.54
C ASN A 74 -5.97 15.54 -10.00
N ILE A 75 -6.29 14.52 -9.22
CA ILE A 75 -6.08 13.12 -9.64
C ILE A 75 -7.09 12.80 -10.76
N PRO A 76 -6.64 12.35 -11.95
CA PRO A 76 -7.55 11.93 -13.01
C PRO A 76 -8.49 10.83 -12.51
N GLN A 77 -9.78 10.94 -12.86
CA GLN A 77 -10.84 10.06 -12.35
C GLN A 77 -10.55 8.56 -12.58
N CYS A 78 -9.82 8.22 -13.64
CA CYS A 78 -9.41 6.85 -13.96
C CYS A 78 -8.51 6.22 -12.87
N TYR A 79 -7.79 7.01 -12.08
CA TYR A 79 -6.96 6.52 -10.97
C TYR A 79 -7.68 6.52 -9.61
N LEU A 80 -8.82 7.19 -9.50
CA LEU A 80 -9.62 7.23 -8.26
C LEU A 80 -10.39 5.94 -8.00
N VAL A 81 -10.58 5.08 -9.01
CA VAL A 81 -11.36 3.85 -8.89
C VAL A 81 -10.68 2.86 -7.93
N ASP A 82 -9.35 2.85 -7.88
CA ASP A 82 -8.58 1.90 -7.08
C ASP A 82 -8.21 2.44 -5.69
N LEU A 83 -8.11 3.76 -5.53
CA LEU A 83 -7.95 4.40 -4.23
C LEU A 83 -9.23 4.37 -3.37
N LYS A 84 -10.40 4.07 -3.94
CA LYS A 84 -11.70 4.09 -3.25
C LYS A 84 -12.29 2.71 -2.91
N LYS A 85 -11.60 1.61 -3.26
CA LYS A 85 -12.02 0.24 -2.95
C LYS A 85 -11.45 -0.29 -1.64
#